data_AF-A0A7X9PQ03-F1
#
_entry.id   AF-A0A7X9PQ03-F1
#
_cell.length_a   1.000
_cell.length_b   1.000
_cell.length_c   1.000
_cell.angle_alpha   90.00
_cell.angle_beta   90.00
_cell.angle_gamma   90.00
#
_symmetry.space_group_name_H-M   'P 1'
#
loop_
_entity.id
_entity.type
_entity.pdbx_description
1 polymer ?
#
loop_
_entity_poly.entity_id
_entity_poly.type
_entity_poly.pdbx_seq_one_letter_code
_entity_poly.pdbx_strand_id
1 'polypeptide(L)'
;MESIKQYRHPITVALALVGIGLMLYYDYCDTACSYLRGDILGADLKWIGIAYMAAIIAFAFFRQSDFVRSLLAAGIGVEVFLLYFQLRQNVFCPFCLAFAATVIITFIVNYEASKAWQENQLKMWAYFLGEVNFPMFKIKRLPLVVIALIGYFFVFLTFTGSATPAYGQDKAPCIPSLGSGSYEIVIFTDYFCPPCKRIDTKAEPLFKELLT
;
A
#
# COMPACT_ATOMS: atom_id res chain seq x y z
N MET A 1 -14.92 -16.52 20.09
CA MET A 1 -14.22 -15.20 20.18
C MET A 1 -13.38 -15.02 21.44
N GLU A 2 -13.60 -15.78 22.52
CA GLU A 2 -12.80 -15.68 23.76
C GLU A 2 -11.35 -16.19 23.61
N SER A 3 -11.11 -17.28 22.88
CA SER A 3 -9.73 -17.76 22.62
C SER A 3 -8.88 -16.75 21.85
N ILE A 4 -9.48 -15.99 20.92
CA ILE A 4 -8.76 -14.95 20.18
C ILE A 4 -8.29 -13.85 21.13
N LYS A 5 -9.10 -13.49 22.14
CA LYS A 5 -8.78 -12.45 23.14
C LYS A 5 -7.52 -12.77 23.94
N GLN A 6 -7.33 -14.04 24.30
CA GLN A 6 -6.19 -14.50 25.10
C GLN A 6 -4.87 -14.45 24.32
N TYR A 7 -4.91 -14.64 23.00
CA TYR A 7 -3.73 -14.65 22.12
C TYR A 7 -3.59 -13.37 21.26
N ARG A 8 -4.31 -12.28 21.54
CA ARG A 8 -4.26 -11.06 20.73
C ARG A 8 -2.85 -10.49 20.59
N HIS A 9 -2.13 -10.33 21.69
CA HIS A 9 -0.77 -9.79 21.67
C HIS A 9 0.22 -10.64 20.86
N PRO A 10 0.35 -11.97 21.09
CA PRO A 10 1.26 -12.78 20.29
C PRO A 10 0.85 -12.85 18.81
N ILE A 11 -0.45 -12.91 18.50
CA ILE A 11 -0.94 -12.86 17.11
C ILE A 11 -0.58 -11.52 16.46
N THR A 12 -0.75 -10.41 17.18
CA THR A 12 -0.42 -9.06 16.69
C THR A 12 1.08 -8.93 16.42
N VAL A 13 1.93 -9.44 17.31
CA VAL A 13 3.39 -9.44 17.10
C VAL A 13 3.76 -10.31 15.90
N ALA A 14 3.18 -11.50 15.75
CA ALA A 14 3.43 -12.36 14.61
C ALA A 14 3.02 -11.70 13.28
N LEU A 15 1.84 -11.08 13.22
CA LEU A 15 1.37 -10.36 12.02
C LEU A 15 2.23 -9.13 11.71
N ALA A 16 2.68 -8.38 12.73
CA ALA A 16 3.57 -7.25 12.53
C ALA A 16 4.96 -7.68 12.03
N LEU A 17 5.49 -8.81 12.50
CA LEU A 17 6.72 -9.41 11.96
C LEU A 17 6.56 -9.83 10.50
N VAL A 18 5.40 -10.37 10.12
CA VAL A 18 5.07 -10.64 8.71
C VAL A 18 5.06 -9.34 7.90
N GLY A 19 4.46 -8.27 8.43
CA GLY A 19 4.48 -6.94 7.81
C GLY A 19 5.89 -6.40 7.57
N ILE A 20 6.80 -6.52 8.55
CA ILE A 20 8.22 -6.15 8.39
C ILE A 20 8.89 -7.03 7.34
N GLY A 21 8.64 -8.35 7.37
CA GLY A 21 9.17 -9.31 6.41
C GLY A 21 8.76 -8.97 4.98
N LEU A 22 7.50 -8.57 4.76
CA LEU A 22 7.03 -8.09 3.45
C LEU A 22 7.80 -6.86 2.97
N MET A 23 8.04 -5.88 3.86
CA MET A 23 8.78 -4.65 3.53
C MET A 23 10.25 -4.92 3.20
N LEU A 24 10.88 -5.88 3.88
CA LEU A 24 12.25 -6.31 3.59
C LEU A 24 12.33 -7.13 2.29
N TYR A 25 11.35 -8.00 2.05
CA TYR A 25 11.32 -8.85 0.86
C TYR A 25 11.06 -8.04 -0.42
N TYR A 26 10.28 -6.97 -0.33
CA TYR A 26 10.08 -6.01 -1.42
C TYR A 26 11.41 -5.46 -1.96
N ASP A 27 12.37 -5.14 -1.08
CA ASP A 27 13.68 -4.60 -1.47
C ASP A 27 14.53 -5.63 -2.24
N TYR A 28 14.30 -6.92 -2.00
CA TYR A 28 14.98 -8.01 -2.70
C TYR A 28 14.33 -8.36 -4.05
N CYS A 29 13.07 -7.99 -4.27
CA CYS A 29 12.28 -8.38 -5.43
C CYS A 29 11.98 -7.16 -6.34
N ASP A 30 12.99 -6.74 -7.10
CA ASP A 30 12.99 -5.54 -7.97
C ASP A 30 11.96 -5.55 -9.12
N THR A 31 11.32 -6.69 -9.42
CA THR A 31 10.61 -6.87 -10.70
C THR A 31 9.11 -6.55 -10.65
N ALA A 32 8.45 -6.67 -9.50
CA ALA A 32 6.98 -6.56 -9.44
C ALA A 32 6.45 -5.18 -9.04
N CYS A 33 7.26 -4.34 -8.38
CA CYS A 33 6.79 -3.07 -7.81
C CYS A 33 7.73 -1.86 -8.07
N SER A 34 8.70 -1.99 -8.97
CA SER A 34 9.60 -0.88 -9.35
C SER A 34 8.87 0.32 -9.97
N TYR A 35 7.68 0.10 -10.53
CA TYR A 35 6.81 1.11 -11.13
C TYR A 35 6.08 2.02 -10.12
N LEU A 36 6.04 1.63 -8.85
CA LEU A 36 5.36 2.36 -7.78
C LEU A 36 6.40 2.85 -6.77
N ARG A 37 6.72 4.15 -6.84
CA ARG A 37 7.59 4.80 -5.86
C ARG A 37 6.79 5.82 -5.08
N GLY A 38 6.92 5.77 -3.76
CA GLY A 38 6.28 6.69 -2.85
C GLY A 38 7.21 7.02 -1.70
N ASP A 39 7.27 8.31 -1.39
CA ASP A 39 7.95 8.82 -0.23
C ASP A 39 6.98 9.69 0.58
N ILE A 40 7.19 9.73 1.90
CA ILE A 40 6.47 10.64 2.78
C ILE A 40 7.54 11.54 3.39
N LEU A 41 7.45 12.85 3.11
CA LEU A 41 8.44 13.84 3.56
C LEU A 41 9.89 13.49 3.15
N GLY A 42 10.11 12.87 1.99
CA GLY A 42 11.43 12.47 1.52
C GLY A 42 11.97 11.16 2.11
N ALA A 43 11.21 10.49 2.98
CA ALA A 43 11.55 9.16 3.49
C ALA A 43 10.78 8.07 2.71
N ASP A 44 11.50 7.06 2.22
CA ASP A 44 10.89 5.96 1.49
C ASP A 44 9.83 5.28 2.35
N LEU A 45 8.69 4.96 1.73
CA LEU A 45 7.56 4.30 2.38
C LEU A 45 7.95 2.98 3.06
N LYS A 46 9.01 2.31 2.57
CA LYS A 46 9.56 1.09 3.16
C LYS A 46 10.04 1.28 4.60
N TRP A 47 10.82 2.32 4.86
CA TRP A 47 11.37 2.60 6.19
C TRP A 47 10.28 3.03 7.15
N ILE A 48 9.31 3.80 6.65
CA ILE A 48 8.15 4.24 7.44
C ILE A 48 7.29 3.05 7.82
N GLY A 49 7.02 2.11 6.90
CA GLY A 49 6.28 0.90 7.20
C GLY A 49 6.98 -0.01 8.21
N ILE A 50 8.30 -0.16 8.11
CA ILE A 50 9.11 -0.91 9.11
C ILE A 50 9.03 -0.23 10.48
N ALA A 51 9.22 1.09 10.54
CA ALA A 51 9.13 1.85 11.79
C ALA A 51 7.72 1.76 12.41
N TYR A 52 6.69 1.85 11.57
CA TYR A 52 5.28 1.69 11.97
C TYR A 52 5.01 0.32 12.58
N MET A 53 5.43 -0.77 11.92
CA MET A 53 5.25 -2.12 12.43
C MET A 53 6.07 -2.37 13.70
N ALA A 54 7.28 -1.81 13.80
CA ALA A 54 8.10 -1.87 15.01
C ALA A 54 7.41 -1.14 16.18
N ALA A 55 6.78 0.01 15.94
CA ALA A 55 6.00 0.71 16.97
C ALA A 55 4.80 -0.13 17.45
N ILE A 56 4.08 -0.80 16.54
CA ILE A 56 3.01 -1.74 16.93
C ILE A 56 3.55 -2.85 17.83
N ILE A 57 4.69 -3.47 17.46
CA ILE A 57 5.31 -4.53 18.26
C ILE A 57 5.66 -4.01 19.66
N ALA A 58 6.28 -2.83 19.76
CA ALA A 58 6.63 -2.22 21.04
C ALA A 58 5.39 -2.00 21.91
N PHE A 59 4.34 -1.36 21.40
CA PHE A 59 3.11 -1.14 22.17
C PHE A 59 2.37 -2.44 22.51
N ALA A 60 2.41 -3.43 21.62
CA ALA A 60 1.85 -4.75 21.88
C ALA A 60 2.60 -5.47 23.02
N PHE A 61 3.93 -5.33 23.08
CA PHE A 61 4.77 -5.88 24.15
C PHE A 61 4.49 -5.22 25.50
N PHE A 62 4.32 -3.89 25.53
CA PHE A 62 3.91 -3.15 26.72
C PHE A 62 2.43 -3.32 27.09
N ARG A 63 1.69 -4.19 26.38
CA ARG A 63 0.26 -4.46 26.60
C ARG A 63 -0.63 -3.21 26.54
N GLN A 64 -0.23 -2.21 25.76
CA GLN A 64 -0.98 -0.97 25.59
C GLN A 64 -1.97 -1.09 24.42
N SER A 65 -3.08 -1.81 24.64
CA SER A 65 -4.06 -2.13 23.59
C SER A 65 -4.72 -0.89 22.95
N ASP A 66 -4.93 0.19 23.72
CA ASP A 66 -5.53 1.42 23.19
C ASP A 66 -4.62 2.11 22.18
N PHE A 67 -3.31 2.16 22.46
CA PHE A 67 -2.31 2.70 21.53
C PHE A 67 -2.20 1.84 20.27
N VAL A 68 -2.12 0.50 20.42
CA VAL A 68 -2.10 -0.42 19.26
C VAL A 68 -3.32 -0.21 18.36
N ARG A 69 -4.52 -0.13 18.95
CA ARG A 69 -5.76 0.10 18.18
C ARG A 69 -5.78 1.45 17.48
N SER A 70 -5.29 2.49 18.14
CA SER A 70 -5.20 3.81 17.52
C SER A 70 -4.23 3.83 16.33
N LEU A 71 -3.07 3.18 16.48
CA LEU A 71 -2.05 3.11 15.44
C LEU A 71 -2.53 2.27 14.25
N LEU A 72 -3.28 1.19 14.50
CA LEU A 72 -3.93 0.38 13.46
C LEU A 72 -5.05 1.15 12.74
N ALA A 73 -5.85 1.94 13.46
CA ALA A 73 -6.88 2.78 12.84
C ALA A 73 -6.26 3.88 11.96
N ALA A 74 -5.18 4.53 12.44
CA ALA A 74 -4.40 5.45 11.62
C ALA A 74 -3.87 4.74 10.36
N GLY A 75 -3.30 3.54 10.53
CA GLY A 75 -2.81 2.69 9.44
C GLY A 75 -3.89 2.39 8.41
N ILE A 76 -5.12 2.05 8.81
CA ILE A 76 -6.24 1.87 7.87
C ILE A 76 -6.47 3.13 7.03
N GLY A 77 -6.44 4.31 7.64
CA GLY A 77 -6.55 5.58 6.92
C GLY A 77 -5.45 5.77 5.88
N VAL A 78 -4.21 5.44 6.24
CA VAL A 78 -3.06 5.46 5.34
C VAL A 78 -3.24 4.48 4.18
N GLU A 79 -3.57 3.22 4.46
CA GLU A 79 -3.76 2.19 3.44
C GLU A 79 -4.89 2.55 2.47
N VAL A 80 -6.00 3.13 2.96
CA VAL A 80 -7.09 3.60 2.09
C VAL A 80 -6.59 4.64 1.08
N PHE A 81 -5.75 5.59 1.51
CA PHE A 81 -5.16 6.57 0.61
C PHE A 81 -4.21 5.93 -0.40
N LEU A 82 -3.33 5.03 0.05
CA LEU A 82 -2.36 4.34 -0.83
C LEU A 82 -3.04 3.42 -1.85
N LEU A 83 -4.12 2.73 -1.46
CA LEU A 83 -4.93 1.92 -2.35
C LEU A 83 -5.67 2.80 -3.36
N TYR A 84 -6.20 3.96 -2.93
CA TYR A 84 -6.78 4.93 -3.84
C TYR A 84 -5.77 5.44 -4.87
N PHE A 85 -4.52 5.71 -4.45
CA PHE A 85 -3.45 6.08 -5.36
C PHE A 85 -3.15 4.97 -6.38
N GLN A 86 -3.06 3.72 -5.96
CA GLN A 86 -2.86 2.56 -6.86
C GLN A 86 -4.01 2.41 -7.87
N LEU A 87 -5.26 2.57 -7.42
CA LEU A 87 -6.44 2.54 -8.29
C LEU A 87 -6.41 3.67 -9.32
N ARG A 88 -6.06 4.89 -8.91
CA ARG A 88 -6.02 6.07 -9.78
C ARG A 88 -4.96 5.95 -10.88
N GLN A 89 -3.84 5.28 -10.57
CA GLN A 89 -2.75 5.09 -11.52
C GLN A 89 -2.83 3.76 -12.29
N ASN A 90 -3.83 2.90 -12.01
CA ASN A 90 -3.97 1.55 -12.57
C ASN A 90 -2.71 0.67 -12.41
N VAL A 91 -1.94 0.88 -11.35
CA VAL A 91 -0.73 0.09 -11.03
C VAL A 91 -0.92 -0.53 -9.66
N PHE A 92 -0.99 -1.87 -9.61
CA PHE A 92 -1.19 -2.63 -8.38
C PHE A 92 0.09 -3.32 -7.96
N CYS A 93 0.58 -3.00 -6.77
CA CYS A 93 1.73 -3.69 -6.19
C CYS A 93 1.25 -4.83 -5.27
N PRO A 94 1.56 -6.11 -5.57
CA PRO A 94 1.13 -7.23 -4.73
C PRO A 94 1.67 -7.13 -3.30
N PHE A 95 2.86 -6.58 -3.09
CA PHE A 95 3.43 -6.41 -1.75
C PHE A 95 2.71 -5.33 -0.94
N CYS A 96 2.37 -4.20 -1.54
CA CYS A 96 1.56 -3.16 -0.88
C CYS A 96 0.16 -3.67 -0.53
N LEU A 97 -0.47 -4.43 -1.42
CA LEU A 97 -1.77 -5.07 -1.16
C LEU A 97 -1.68 -6.09 -0.02
N ALA A 98 -0.62 -6.90 0.01
CA ALA A 98 -0.36 -7.83 1.11
C ALA A 98 -0.16 -7.08 2.42
N PHE A 99 0.62 -5.98 2.43
CA PHE A 99 0.83 -5.15 3.61
C PHE A 99 -0.49 -4.54 4.10
N ALA A 100 -1.30 -3.95 3.21
CA ALA A 100 -2.63 -3.45 3.54
C ALA A 100 -3.51 -4.54 4.18
N ALA A 101 -3.51 -5.75 3.60
CA ALA A 101 -4.22 -6.89 4.16
C ALA A 101 -3.71 -7.26 5.57
N THR A 102 -2.40 -7.24 5.81
CA THR A 102 -1.84 -7.51 7.15
C THR A 102 -2.31 -6.48 8.18
N VAL A 103 -2.35 -5.18 7.83
CA VAL A 103 -2.84 -4.12 8.73
C VAL A 103 -4.32 -4.34 9.05
N ILE A 104 -5.15 -4.63 8.03
CA ILE A 104 -6.59 -4.87 8.20
C ILE A 104 -6.84 -6.11 9.07
N ILE A 105 -6.15 -7.22 8.82
CA ILE A 105 -6.27 -8.45 9.63
C ILE A 105 -5.86 -8.16 11.08
N THR A 106 -4.76 -7.43 11.28
CA THR A 106 -4.29 -7.07 12.62
C THR A 106 -5.30 -6.17 13.35
N PHE A 107 -5.94 -5.25 12.64
CA PHE A 107 -7.02 -4.44 13.20
C PHE A 107 -8.22 -5.29 13.61
N ILE A 108 -8.65 -6.24 12.77
CA ILE A 108 -9.77 -7.16 13.08
C ILE A 108 -9.47 -7.98 14.34
N VAL A 109 -8.25 -8.50 14.50
CA VAL A 109 -7.84 -9.25 15.70
C VAL A 109 -7.95 -8.39 16.97
N ASN A 110 -7.65 -7.09 16.85
CA ASN A 110 -7.67 -6.11 17.94
C ASN A 110 -8.97 -5.31 18.03
N TYR A 111 -9.98 -5.64 17.23
CA TYR A 111 -11.23 -4.91 17.21
C TYR A 111 -12.03 -5.15 18.49
N GLU A 112 -12.57 -4.07 19.04
CA GLU A 112 -13.55 -4.11 20.12
C GLU A 112 -14.70 -3.18 19.78
N ALA A 113 -15.91 -3.74 19.71
CA ALA A 113 -17.11 -2.97 19.42
C ALA A 113 -17.35 -1.94 20.54
N SER A 114 -17.65 -0.70 20.15
CA SER A 114 -18.03 0.35 21.10
C SER A 114 -19.41 0.07 21.67
N LYS A 115 -19.58 0.31 22.98
CA LYS A 115 -20.91 0.23 23.63
C LYS A 115 -21.87 1.31 23.12
N ALA A 116 -21.34 2.42 22.59
CA ALA A 116 -22.14 3.49 21.98
C ALA A 116 -22.81 3.06 20.66
N TRP A 117 -22.34 1.95 20.05
CA TRP A 117 -22.97 1.38 18.85
C TRP A 117 -24.42 0.96 19.09
N GLN A 118 -24.75 0.51 20.31
CA GLN A 118 -26.07 -0.01 20.67
C GLN A 118 -27.12 1.08 20.95
N GLU A 119 -26.70 2.33 21.14
CA GLU A 119 -27.56 3.36 21.74
C GLU A 119 -28.29 4.22 20.69
N ASN A 120 -27.69 4.47 19.51
CA ASN A 120 -28.30 5.35 18.50
C ASN A 120 -27.73 5.14 17.08
N GLN A 121 -28.59 5.03 16.05
CA GLN A 121 -28.18 4.77 14.67
C GLN A 121 -27.32 5.87 14.03
N LEU A 122 -27.46 7.12 14.45
CA LEU A 122 -26.62 8.22 13.93
C LEU A 122 -25.20 8.19 14.53
N LYS A 123 -25.07 7.77 15.79
CA LYS A 123 -23.78 7.58 16.45
C LYS A 123 -23.07 6.31 15.97
N MET A 124 -23.81 5.32 15.47
CA MET A 124 -23.25 4.08 14.90
C MET A 124 -22.17 4.34 13.85
N TRP A 125 -22.37 5.27 12.91
CA TRP A 125 -21.37 5.58 11.88
C TRP A 125 -20.06 6.13 12.45
N ALA A 126 -20.15 7.00 13.46
CA ALA A 126 -18.97 7.59 14.09
C ALA A 126 -18.16 6.57 14.91
N TYR A 127 -18.82 5.56 15.50
CA TYR A 127 -18.20 4.56 16.37
C TYR A 127 -18.05 3.19 15.71
N PHE A 128 -18.25 3.07 14.39
CA PHE A 128 -18.19 1.79 13.68
C PHE A 128 -16.80 1.14 13.75
N LEU A 129 -15.72 1.92 13.73
CA LEU A 129 -14.36 1.39 13.94
C LEU A 129 -14.03 1.15 15.42
N GLY A 130 -14.94 1.44 16.34
CA GLY A 130 -14.76 1.33 17.79
C GLY A 130 -14.30 2.62 18.46
N GLU A 131 -14.01 2.53 19.74
CA GLU A 131 -13.58 3.64 20.60
C GLU A 131 -12.30 3.31 21.38
N VAL A 132 -11.51 4.33 21.68
CA VAL A 132 -10.32 4.23 22.55
C VAL A 132 -10.36 5.28 23.64
N ASN A 133 -9.71 4.98 24.78
CA ASN A 133 -9.60 5.89 25.91
C ASN A 133 -8.14 6.25 26.13
N PHE A 134 -7.82 7.56 26.14
CA PHE A 134 -6.47 8.04 26.40
C PHE A 134 -6.42 8.72 27.76
N PRO A 135 -6.11 7.97 28.85
CA PRO A 135 -6.06 8.56 30.18
C PRO A 135 -4.98 9.65 30.29
N MET A 136 -3.89 9.52 29.55
CA MET A 136 -2.76 10.47 29.55
C MET A 136 -3.15 11.87 29.03
N PHE A 137 -4.08 11.96 28.09
CA PHE A 137 -4.56 13.23 27.51
C PHE A 137 -5.91 13.68 28.07
N LYS A 138 -6.44 13.00 29.10
CA LYS A 138 -7.80 13.22 29.66
C LYS A 138 -8.94 13.09 28.64
N ILE A 139 -8.70 12.50 27.47
CA ILE A 139 -9.71 12.30 26.42
C ILE A 139 -10.40 10.96 26.69
N LYS A 140 -11.73 11.02 26.88
CA LYS A 140 -12.58 9.84 27.09
C LYS A 140 -13.39 9.57 25.83
N ARG A 141 -13.46 8.31 25.40
CA ARG A 141 -14.24 7.83 24.24
C ARG A 141 -13.93 8.54 22.93
N LEU A 142 -12.68 8.45 22.48
CA LEU A 142 -12.31 8.96 21.16
C LEU A 142 -12.67 7.92 20.07
N PRO A 143 -13.48 8.27 19.06
CA PRO A 143 -13.83 7.35 17.98
C PRO A 143 -12.62 7.06 17.08
N LEU A 144 -12.39 5.78 16.78
CA LEU A 144 -11.26 5.34 15.95
C LEU A 144 -11.35 5.86 14.50
N VAL A 145 -12.56 6.18 14.00
CA VAL A 145 -12.78 6.82 12.69
C VAL A 145 -12.07 8.17 12.60
N VAL A 146 -12.05 8.96 13.67
CA VAL A 146 -11.34 10.25 13.67
C VAL A 146 -9.84 10.02 13.52
N ILE A 147 -9.29 9.00 14.16
CA ILE A 147 -7.86 8.65 14.03
C ILE A 147 -7.54 8.17 12.60
N ALA A 148 -8.42 7.37 12.00
CA ALA A 148 -8.26 6.95 10.61
C ALA A 148 -8.28 8.14 9.64
N LEU A 149 -9.20 9.10 9.84
CA LEU A 149 -9.26 10.33 9.04
C LEU A 149 -8.00 11.18 9.20
N ILE A 150 -7.45 11.27 10.42
CA ILE A 150 -6.18 11.97 10.67
C ILE A 150 -5.04 11.27 9.91
N GLY A 151 -4.96 9.94 9.96
CA GLY A 151 -3.95 9.16 9.21
C GLY A 151 -4.06 9.37 7.71
N TYR A 152 -5.28 9.30 7.17
CA TYR A 152 -5.56 9.59 5.76
C TYR A 152 -5.11 11.01 5.38
N PHE A 153 -5.51 12.02 6.15
CA PHE A 153 -5.21 13.42 5.84
C PHE A 153 -3.72 13.74 5.98
N PHE A 154 -3.05 13.13 6.95
CA PHE A 154 -1.60 13.25 7.10
C PHE A 154 -0.88 12.77 5.84
N VAL A 155 -1.21 11.58 5.34
CA VAL A 155 -0.58 11.04 4.13
C VAL A 155 -1.00 11.83 2.90
N PHE A 156 -2.27 12.24 2.80
CA PHE A 156 -2.72 13.13 1.73
C PHE A 156 -1.86 14.40 1.58
N LEU A 157 -1.44 15.00 2.69
CA LEU A 157 -0.61 16.22 2.67
C LEU A 157 0.88 15.97 2.47
N THR A 158 1.37 14.80 2.86
CA THR A 158 2.82 14.53 2.98
C THR A 158 3.35 13.56 1.95
N PHE A 159 2.47 12.80 1.29
CA PHE A 159 2.84 11.79 0.32
C PHE A 159 3.18 12.42 -1.03
N THR A 160 4.39 12.11 -1.49
CA THR A 160 4.79 12.33 -2.88
C THR A 160 5.00 10.96 -3.52
N GLY A 161 4.27 10.71 -4.60
CA GLY A 161 4.31 9.44 -5.30
C GLY A 161 4.52 9.65 -6.78
N SER A 162 5.44 8.88 -7.36
CA SER A 162 5.52 8.72 -8.81
C SER A 162 5.09 7.31 -9.16
N ALA A 163 4.08 7.22 -10.00
CA ALA A 163 3.81 6.02 -10.75
C ALA A 163 4.37 6.27 -12.15
N THR A 164 5.25 5.41 -12.63
CA THR A 164 5.46 5.28 -14.08
C THR A 164 4.40 4.30 -14.55
N PRO A 165 3.22 4.77 -15.01
CA PRO A 165 2.24 3.85 -15.57
C PRO A 165 2.92 3.10 -16.71
N ALA A 166 2.56 1.83 -16.88
CA ALA A 166 3.00 1.02 -18.01
C ALA A 166 2.32 1.56 -19.29
N TYR A 167 2.75 2.72 -19.78
CA TYR A 167 2.33 3.33 -21.05
C TYR A 167 2.67 2.46 -22.27
N GLY A 168 3.23 1.25 -22.08
CA GLY A 168 3.36 0.25 -23.15
C GLY A 168 2.03 -0.41 -23.55
N GLN A 169 0.91 -0.12 -22.87
CA GLN A 169 -0.36 -0.81 -23.10
C GLN A 169 -1.55 0.11 -23.44
N ASP A 170 -1.45 1.41 -23.20
CA ASP A 170 -2.42 2.36 -23.73
C ASP A 170 -2.11 2.60 -25.21
N LYS A 171 -3.13 2.44 -26.06
CA LYS A 171 -3.07 2.81 -27.47
C LYS A 171 -2.68 4.28 -27.56
N ALA A 172 -1.39 4.54 -27.75
CA ALA A 172 -0.91 5.86 -28.10
C ALA A 172 -1.74 6.35 -29.30
N PRO A 173 -2.40 7.52 -29.24
CA PRO A 173 -3.17 8.06 -30.36
C PRO A 173 -2.31 8.25 -31.62
N CYS A 174 -0.99 8.28 -31.44
CA CYS A 174 0.00 8.26 -32.48
C CYS A 174 0.99 7.15 -32.13
N ILE A 175 0.76 5.93 -32.63
CA ILE A 175 1.85 4.95 -32.72
C ILE A 175 2.92 5.65 -33.56
N PRO A 176 4.12 5.90 -33.02
CA PRO A 176 5.18 6.52 -33.81
C PRO A 176 5.51 5.57 -34.95
N SER A 177 5.01 5.88 -36.15
CA SER A 177 5.35 5.15 -37.36
C SER A 177 6.69 5.68 -37.85
N LEU A 178 7.57 4.75 -38.19
CA LEU A 178 8.83 5.05 -38.85
C LEU A 178 8.72 4.50 -40.27
N GLY A 179 9.06 5.31 -41.27
CA GLY A 179 9.05 4.93 -42.68
C GLY A 179 7.66 4.94 -43.35
N SER A 180 7.66 4.68 -44.66
CA SER A 180 6.45 4.62 -45.50
C SER A 180 6.54 3.53 -46.57
N GLY A 181 7.20 2.41 -46.24
CA GLY A 181 7.37 1.27 -47.13
C GLY A 181 6.06 0.51 -47.40
N SER A 182 6.13 -0.51 -48.25
CA SER A 182 4.95 -1.29 -48.67
C SER A 182 4.41 -2.26 -47.61
N TYR A 183 5.08 -2.41 -46.47
CA TYR A 183 4.75 -3.37 -45.42
C TYR A 183 4.61 -2.69 -44.06
N GLU A 184 3.57 -3.05 -43.32
CA GLU A 184 3.38 -2.65 -41.92
C GLU A 184 3.95 -3.72 -40.99
N ILE A 185 4.93 -3.33 -40.16
CA ILE A 185 5.62 -4.23 -39.23
C ILE A 185 5.39 -3.71 -37.81
N VAL A 186 4.76 -4.53 -36.97
CA VAL A 186 4.54 -4.24 -35.55
C VAL A 186 5.49 -5.11 -34.72
N ILE A 187 6.36 -4.47 -33.95
CA ILE A 187 7.36 -5.14 -33.12
C ILE A 187 6.93 -5.06 -31.65
N PHE A 188 6.78 -6.23 -31.02
CA PHE A 188 6.59 -6.33 -29.57
C PHE A 188 7.91 -6.73 -28.93
N THR A 189 8.59 -5.78 -28.31
CA THR A 189 9.87 -5.99 -27.61
C THR A 189 9.86 -5.27 -26.26
N ASP A 190 10.58 -5.83 -25.30
CA ASP A 190 10.82 -5.23 -24.00
C ASP A 190 12.25 -4.71 -23.95
N TYR A 191 12.42 -3.41 -23.73
CA TYR A 191 13.72 -2.76 -23.62
C TYR A 191 14.60 -3.38 -22.52
N PHE A 192 14.00 -3.88 -21.45
CA PHE A 192 14.71 -4.49 -20.33
C PHE A 192 15.10 -5.95 -20.59
N CYS A 193 14.62 -6.57 -21.67
CA CYS A 193 14.88 -7.97 -22.00
C CYS A 193 16.21 -8.14 -22.76
N PRO A 194 17.28 -8.72 -22.14
CA PRO A 194 18.56 -8.92 -22.82
C PRO A 194 18.51 -9.80 -24.09
N PRO A 195 17.73 -10.91 -24.17
CA PRO A 195 17.63 -11.67 -25.40
C PRO A 195 16.87 -10.91 -26.49
N CYS A 196 15.85 -10.13 -26.13
CA CYS A 196 15.09 -9.30 -27.06
C CYS A 196 16.01 -8.24 -27.71
N LYS A 197 16.82 -7.56 -26.90
CA LYS A 197 17.81 -6.58 -27.40
C LYS A 197 18.78 -7.19 -28.42
N ARG A 198 19.22 -8.43 -28.23
CA ARG A 198 20.11 -9.12 -29.18
C ARG A 198 19.43 -9.42 -30.51
N ILE A 199 18.15 -9.75 -30.48
CA ILE A 199 17.35 -9.99 -31.68
C ILE A 199 17.08 -8.68 -32.40
N ASP A 200 16.68 -7.63 -31.67
CA ASP A 200 16.41 -6.30 -32.22
C ASP A 200 17.64 -5.71 -32.92
N THR A 201 18.82 -5.82 -32.29
CA THR A 201 20.08 -5.35 -32.89
C THR A 201 20.41 -6.09 -34.20
N LYS A 202 20.04 -7.37 -34.31
CA LYS A 202 20.26 -8.17 -35.52
C LYS A 202 19.21 -7.90 -36.59
N ALA A 203 18.00 -7.53 -36.19
CA ALA A 203 16.88 -7.26 -37.09
C ALA A 203 16.87 -5.81 -37.61
N GLU A 204 17.55 -4.88 -36.94
CA GLU A 204 17.71 -3.48 -37.35
C GLU A 204 18.06 -3.25 -38.84
N PRO A 205 19.06 -3.95 -39.43
CA PRO A 205 19.36 -3.75 -40.86
C PRO A 205 18.21 -4.17 -41.78
N LEU A 206 17.51 -5.27 -41.45
CA LEU A 206 16.35 -5.76 -42.20
C LEU A 206 15.20 -4.75 -42.12
N PHE A 207 14.97 -4.17 -40.94
CA PHE A 207 13.95 -3.13 -40.80
C PHE A 207 14.29 -1.91 -41.63
N LYS A 208 15.55 -1.46 -41.66
CA LYS A 208 15.97 -0.33 -42.50
C LYS A 208 15.70 -0.53 -43.99
N GLU A 209 15.84 -1.76 -44.50
CA GLU A 209 15.49 -2.09 -45.89
C GLU A 209 13.98 -2.00 -46.16
N LEU A 210 13.15 -2.32 -45.16
CA LEU A 210 11.68 -2.34 -45.28
C LEU A 210 11.03 -0.97 -45.01
N LEU A 211 11.79 0.03 -44.57
CA LEU A 211 11.30 1.39 -44.26
C LEU A 211 11.15 2.29 -45.51
N THR A 212 11.75 1.90 -46.65
CA THR A 212 11.69 2.58 -47.97
C THR A 212 10.79 1.85 -48.94
#